data_AF-G5LJ96-F1
#
_entry.id   AF-G5LJ96-F1
#
_cell.length_a   1.000
_cell.length_b   1.000
_cell.length_c   1.000
_cell.angle_alpha   90.00
_cell.angle_beta   90.00
_cell.angle_gamma   90.00
#
_symmetry.space_group_name_H-M   'P 1'
#
loop_
_entity.id
_entity.type
_entity.pdbx_description
1 polymer ?
#
loop_
_entity_poly.entity_id
_entity_poly.type
_entity_poly.pdbx_seq_one_letter_code
_entity_poly.pdbx_strand_id
1 'polypeptide(L)'
;MTADMDNTEKVVGLVDECWRMGLKILPPDINSGLYHFHVNDEGEIVYGIGAIKGVGEGPIEAIIDARNQGGYFRELFDLCARTDTKKLNRRVLEKLIMSGAFDRLGPHRAALMNSLGDALKAADQHAKAEAIGQADMFGVLAEEPEQIEQSYASCQPWPEQVVLDGERETLGLYLTGHPINQYLKEIERYVGGVRLKDMHPTERGKVTTAAGLVIAARVMVTKRGNRIGICTLDDRSGRLEVMLFTDALDKYQQLLEKDRILIVSGQVSFDDFSGGLKMTAREVMDIDEAREKYARGLAISLTDRQIDDQLLNRLRQSLEPHRSGTIPVHLYYQRADARARLRFGATWRVSPSDRLLNDLRGLIGSEQVELEFD
;
A
#
# COMPACT_ATOMS: atom_id res chain seq x y z
N MET A 1 10.42 -9.31 -20.00
CA MET A 1 10.44 -9.44 -18.52
C MET A 1 11.50 -10.43 -18.06
N THR A 2 11.49 -11.68 -18.53
CA THR A 2 12.49 -12.70 -18.15
C THR A 2 13.94 -12.30 -18.41
N ALA A 3 14.25 -11.67 -19.55
CA ALA A 3 15.61 -11.29 -19.91
C ALA A 3 16.25 -10.22 -19.00
N ASP A 4 15.45 -9.38 -18.35
CA ASP A 4 15.92 -8.28 -17.50
C ASP A 4 15.52 -8.49 -16.02
N MET A 5 15.23 -9.74 -15.61
CA MET A 5 14.65 -10.02 -14.28
C MET A 5 15.53 -9.59 -13.11
N ASP A 6 16.85 -9.56 -13.30
CA ASP A 6 17.82 -9.15 -12.29
C ASP A 6 17.79 -7.63 -12.03
N ASN A 7 17.20 -6.85 -12.94
CA ASN A 7 17.07 -5.40 -12.81
C ASN A 7 15.62 -5.02 -12.50
N THR A 8 15.33 -4.85 -11.22
CA THR A 8 14.00 -4.47 -10.71
C THR A 8 13.45 -3.20 -11.36
N GLU A 9 14.30 -2.20 -11.66
CA GLU A 9 13.82 -0.94 -12.27
C GLU A 9 13.32 -1.16 -13.70
N LYS A 10 14.02 -2.00 -14.47
CA LYS A 10 13.56 -2.38 -15.81
C LYS A 10 12.30 -3.24 -15.76
N VAL A 11 12.23 -4.17 -14.81
CA VAL A 11 11.03 -5.00 -14.62
C VAL A 11 9.82 -4.13 -14.35
N VAL A 12 9.92 -3.12 -13.48
CA VAL A 12 8.83 -2.16 -13.20
C VAL A 12 8.34 -1.51 -14.49
N GLY A 13 9.24 -0.98 -15.31
CA GLY A 13 8.86 -0.36 -16.59
C GLY A 13 8.19 -1.32 -17.57
N LEU A 14 8.57 -2.60 -17.57
CA LEU A 14 7.94 -3.64 -18.39
C LEU A 14 6.57 -4.05 -17.85
N VAL A 15 6.38 -4.09 -16.53
CA VAL A 15 5.10 -4.35 -15.88
C VAL A 15 4.10 -3.24 -16.20
N ASP A 16 4.55 -1.98 -16.14
CA ASP A 16 3.75 -0.82 -16.53
C ASP A 16 3.27 -0.92 -17.99
N GLU A 17 4.15 -1.36 -18.89
CA GLU A 17 3.80 -1.59 -20.30
C GLU A 17 2.77 -2.70 -20.47
N CYS A 18 2.90 -3.80 -19.71
CA CYS A 18 1.92 -4.89 -19.73
C CYS A 18 0.54 -4.42 -19.30
N TRP A 19 0.46 -3.59 -18.23
CA TRP A 19 -0.80 -2.98 -17.82
C TRP A 19 -1.36 -2.04 -18.88
N ARG A 20 -0.52 -1.25 -19.55
CA ARG A 20 -0.95 -0.40 -20.68
C ARG A 20 -1.52 -1.21 -21.84
N MET A 21 -0.97 -2.40 -22.08
CA MET A 21 -1.47 -3.35 -23.08
C MET A 21 -2.73 -4.12 -22.62
N GLY A 22 -3.17 -3.94 -21.38
CA GLY A 22 -4.31 -4.66 -20.80
C GLY A 22 -4.01 -6.11 -20.41
N LEU A 23 -2.73 -6.48 -20.29
CA LEU A 23 -2.31 -7.81 -19.84
C LEU A 23 -2.44 -7.91 -18.31
N LYS A 24 -2.97 -9.04 -17.83
CA LYS A 24 -3.10 -9.30 -16.40
C LYS A 24 -1.83 -9.94 -15.85
N ILE A 25 -1.30 -9.35 -14.80
CA ILE A 25 -0.14 -9.85 -14.06
C ILE A 25 -0.60 -10.30 -12.69
N LEU A 26 -0.30 -11.55 -12.34
CA LEU A 26 -0.57 -12.13 -11.03
C LEU A 26 0.64 -11.96 -10.09
N PRO A 27 0.43 -11.84 -8.78
CA PRO A 27 1.51 -11.86 -7.80
C PRO A 27 2.32 -13.16 -7.85
N PRO A 28 3.55 -13.15 -7.31
CA PRO A 28 4.29 -14.40 -7.12
C PRO A 28 3.44 -15.35 -6.25
N ASP A 29 3.60 -16.64 -6.47
CA ASP A 29 2.94 -17.70 -5.68
C ASP A 29 3.91 -18.86 -5.53
N ILE A 30 4.08 -19.39 -4.32
CA ILE A 30 4.98 -20.53 -4.07
C ILE A 30 4.48 -21.80 -4.78
N ASN A 31 3.15 -21.95 -4.91
CA ASN A 31 2.56 -23.15 -5.50
C ASN A 31 2.58 -23.12 -7.03
N SER A 32 2.18 -22.04 -7.68
CA SER A 32 2.20 -21.94 -9.15
C SER A 32 3.46 -21.28 -9.74
N GLY A 33 4.21 -20.51 -8.96
CA GLY A 33 5.34 -19.71 -9.43
C GLY A 33 6.52 -20.53 -9.92
N LEU A 34 7.22 -20.00 -10.93
CA LEU A 34 8.50 -20.51 -11.41
C LEU A 34 9.60 -19.49 -11.11
N TYR A 35 10.86 -19.86 -11.34
CA TYR A 35 11.98 -18.94 -11.20
C TYR A 35 11.80 -17.72 -12.13
N HIS A 36 11.51 -17.97 -13.41
CA HIS A 36 11.19 -16.96 -14.40
C HIS A 36 9.70 -16.63 -14.44
N PHE A 37 9.37 -15.44 -14.98
CA PHE A 37 8.00 -15.11 -15.38
C PHE A 37 7.49 -16.16 -16.38
N HIS A 38 6.26 -16.62 -16.18
CA HIS A 38 5.60 -17.56 -17.06
C HIS A 38 4.15 -17.15 -17.30
N VAL A 39 3.53 -17.76 -18.30
CA VAL A 39 2.13 -17.52 -18.65
C VAL A 39 1.33 -18.76 -18.23
N ASN A 40 0.25 -18.57 -17.49
CA ASN A 40 -0.66 -19.65 -17.13
C ASN A 40 -1.58 -20.02 -18.31
N ASP A 41 -2.37 -21.08 -18.16
CA ASP A 41 -3.29 -21.54 -19.22
C ASP A 41 -4.38 -20.50 -19.58
N GLU A 42 -4.66 -19.56 -18.67
CA GLU A 42 -5.61 -18.46 -18.87
C GLU A 42 -4.99 -17.25 -19.61
N GLY A 43 -3.71 -17.31 -19.97
CA GLY A 43 -3.00 -16.23 -20.66
C GLY A 43 -2.53 -15.10 -19.75
N GLU A 44 -2.56 -15.29 -18.44
CA GLU A 44 -2.11 -14.33 -17.43
C GLU A 44 -0.63 -14.54 -17.12
N ILE A 45 0.08 -13.45 -16.85
CA ILE A 45 1.51 -13.48 -16.56
C ILE A 45 1.70 -13.65 -15.06
N VAL A 46 2.25 -14.78 -14.64
CA VAL A 46 2.59 -15.04 -13.23
C VAL A 46 3.97 -14.48 -12.94
N TYR A 47 4.08 -13.71 -11.87
CA TYR A 47 5.35 -13.11 -11.45
C TYR A 47 6.40 -14.19 -11.15
N GLY A 48 7.60 -14.03 -11.72
CA GLY A 48 8.71 -14.94 -11.43
C GLY A 48 9.26 -14.73 -10.02
N ILE A 49 9.42 -15.81 -9.25
CA ILE A 49 9.95 -15.75 -7.88
C ILE A 49 11.40 -15.22 -7.88
N GLY A 50 12.14 -15.45 -8.98
CA GLY A 50 13.50 -14.94 -9.18
C GLY A 50 13.61 -13.42 -9.25
N ALA A 51 12.52 -12.72 -9.58
CA ALA A 51 12.50 -11.25 -9.65
C ALA A 51 12.29 -10.59 -8.27
N ILE A 52 12.18 -11.36 -7.18
CA ILE A 52 11.99 -10.83 -5.82
C ILE A 52 13.34 -10.38 -5.26
N LYS A 53 13.45 -9.10 -4.93
CA LYS A 53 14.70 -8.46 -4.53
C LYS A 53 15.31 -9.09 -3.28
N GLY A 54 16.46 -9.72 -3.48
CA GLY A 54 17.27 -10.34 -2.43
C GLY A 54 16.67 -11.62 -1.86
N VAL A 55 15.89 -12.33 -2.68
CA VAL A 55 15.79 -13.79 -2.66
C VAL A 55 16.81 -14.30 -3.69
N GLY A 56 17.68 -15.24 -3.29
CA GLY A 56 18.67 -15.81 -4.20
C GLY A 56 18.12 -16.98 -5.00
N GLU A 57 18.83 -17.40 -6.05
CA GLU A 57 18.46 -18.53 -6.91
C GLU A 57 18.37 -19.85 -6.13
N GLY A 58 19.40 -20.20 -5.35
CA GLY A 58 19.43 -21.45 -4.59
C GLY A 58 18.22 -21.70 -3.66
N PRO A 59 17.77 -20.71 -2.86
CA PRO A 59 16.51 -20.80 -2.12
C PRO A 59 15.29 -21.12 -2.98
N ILE A 60 15.19 -20.54 -4.18
CA ILE A 60 14.04 -20.71 -5.07
C ILE A 60 14.06 -22.11 -5.70
N GLU A 61 15.22 -22.56 -6.16
CA GLU A 61 15.41 -23.93 -6.65
C GLU A 61 15.02 -24.95 -5.58
N ALA A 62 15.44 -24.74 -4.32
CA ALA A 62 15.08 -25.62 -3.21
C ALA A 62 13.56 -25.70 -2.98
N ILE A 63 12.85 -24.58 -3.11
CA ILE A 63 11.38 -24.55 -3.02
C ILE A 63 10.74 -25.33 -4.16
N ILE A 64 11.20 -25.11 -5.39
CA ILE A 64 10.68 -25.78 -6.59
C ILE A 64 10.94 -27.28 -6.54
N ASP A 65 12.13 -27.70 -6.11
CA ASP A 65 12.51 -29.11 -5.95
C ASP A 65 11.65 -29.79 -4.88
N ALA A 66 11.48 -29.15 -3.72
CA ALA A 66 10.62 -29.67 -2.67
C ALA A 66 9.18 -29.81 -3.16
N ARG A 67 8.67 -28.83 -3.92
CA ARG A 67 7.34 -28.90 -4.56
C ARG A 67 7.23 -30.06 -5.55
N ASN A 68 8.23 -30.25 -6.39
CA ASN A 68 8.23 -31.33 -7.39
C ASN A 68 8.25 -32.73 -6.74
N GLN A 69 8.87 -32.87 -5.57
CA GLN A 69 8.94 -34.14 -4.85
C GLN A 69 7.67 -34.46 -4.04
N GLY A 70 7.07 -33.47 -3.38
CA GLY A 70 5.94 -33.69 -2.46
C GLY A 70 4.61 -33.05 -2.88
N GLY A 71 4.52 -32.46 -4.07
CA GLY A 71 3.34 -31.74 -4.55
C GLY A 71 3.20 -30.32 -3.99
N TYR A 72 2.02 -29.72 -4.16
CA TYR A 72 1.71 -28.38 -3.65
C TYR A 72 1.85 -28.30 -2.13
N PHE A 73 2.31 -27.16 -1.64
CA PHE A 73 2.36 -26.86 -0.22
C PHE A 73 0.96 -26.49 0.26
N ARG A 74 0.57 -27.02 1.43
CA ARG A 74 -0.74 -26.73 2.03
C ARG A 74 -0.72 -25.47 2.87
N GLU A 75 0.37 -25.26 3.59
CA GLU A 75 0.52 -24.18 4.56
C GLU A 75 2.01 -23.83 4.76
N LEU A 76 2.28 -22.79 5.55
CA LEU A 76 3.64 -22.34 5.86
C LEU A 76 4.47 -23.43 6.57
N PHE A 77 3.85 -24.17 7.50
CA PHE A 77 4.54 -25.22 8.27
C PHE A 77 4.97 -26.38 7.38
N ASP A 78 4.10 -26.80 6.44
CA ASP A 78 4.39 -27.84 5.44
C ASP A 78 5.59 -27.44 4.55
N LEU A 79 5.63 -26.19 4.08
CA LEU A 79 6.80 -25.68 3.36
C LEU A 79 8.07 -25.79 4.20
N CYS A 80 8.05 -25.25 5.43
CA CYS A 80 9.22 -25.25 6.31
C CYS A 80 9.69 -26.67 6.68
N ALA A 81 8.78 -27.63 6.82
CA ALA A 81 9.12 -29.02 7.11
C ALA A 81 9.78 -29.73 5.91
N ARG A 82 9.32 -29.43 4.69
CA ARG A 82 9.80 -30.07 3.45
C ARG A 82 11.05 -29.44 2.85
N THR A 83 11.43 -28.24 3.30
CA THR A 83 12.59 -27.51 2.80
C THR A 83 13.66 -27.37 3.87
N ASP A 84 14.92 -27.60 3.51
CA ASP A 84 16.03 -27.48 4.45
C ASP A 84 16.17 -26.03 4.93
N THR A 85 16.05 -25.82 6.24
CA THR A 85 16.20 -24.53 6.91
C THR A 85 17.59 -23.92 6.72
N LYS A 86 18.60 -24.71 6.34
CA LYS A 86 19.92 -24.19 5.93
C LYS A 86 19.89 -23.50 4.57
N LYS A 87 19.00 -23.93 3.67
CA LYS A 87 18.84 -23.33 2.33
C LYS A 87 17.86 -22.16 2.36
N LEU A 88 16.81 -22.24 3.18
CA LEU A 88 15.84 -21.16 3.38
C LEU A 88 16.04 -20.47 4.72
N ASN A 89 16.78 -19.36 4.68
CA ASN A 89 16.93 -18.52 5.87
C ASN A 89 15.65 -17.69 6.14
N ARG A 90 15.49 -17.27 7.40
CA ARG A 90 14.36 -16.45 7.85
C ARG A 90 14.16 -15.20 6.98
N ARG A 91 15.23 -14.51 6.60
CA ARG A 91 15.18 -13.27 5.80
C ARG A 91 14.58 -13.49 4.41
N VAL A 92 14.83 -14.64 3.79
CA VAL A 92 14.23 -15.00 2.50
C VAL A 92 12.73 -15.23 2.65
N LEU A 93 12.31 -15.95 3.69
CA LEU A 93 10.90 -16.21 3.95
C LEU A 93 10.13 -14.92 4.27
N GLU A 94 10.71 -14.01 5.06
CA GLU A 94 10.15 -12.68 5.33
C GLU A 94 9.90 -11.91 4.02
N LYS A 95 10.86 -11.91 3.10
CA LYS A 95 10.71 -11.26 1.79
C LYS A 95 9.67 -11.91 0.89
N LEU A 96 9.62 -13.24 0.87
CA LEU A 96 8.60 -13.97 0.12
C LEU A 96 7.20 -13.66 0.65
N ILE A 97 7.02 -13.59 1.98
CA ILE A 97 5.74 -13.17 2.59
C ILE A 97 5.40 -11.73 2.20
N MET A 98 6.36 -10.80 2.32
CA MET A 98 6.16 -9.39 1.95
C MET A 98 5.82 -9.20 0.47
N SER A 99 6.37 -10.04 -0.42
CA SER A 99 6.11 -10.01 -1.86
C SER A 99 4.75 -10.58 -2.28
N GLY A 100 4.02 -11.22 -1.36
CA GLY A 100 2.73 -11.87 -1.65
C GLY A 100 2.82 -13.33 -2.10
N ALA A 101 4.02 -13.93 -2.12
CA ALA A 101 4.22 -15.32 -2.55
C ALA A 101 3.44 -16.35 -1.71
N PHE A 102 3.07 -15.98 -0.49
CA PHE A 102 2.34 -16.83 0.47
C PHE A 102 0.87 -16.45 0.64
N ASP A 103 0.33 -15.51 -0.13
CA ASP A 103 -1.02 -14.97 0.09
C ASP A 103 -2.12 -16.04 -0.04
N ARG A 104 -1.86 -17.14 -0.75
CA ARG A 104 -2.77 -18.30 -0.89
C ARG A 104 -2.63 -19.34 0.22
N LEU A 105 -1.54 -19.32 0.99
CA LEU A 105 -1.17 -20.35 1.96
C LEU A 105 -1.58 -20.03 3.40
N GLY A 106 -1.89 -18.77 3.70
CA GLY A 106 -2.29 -18.34 5.04
C GLY A 106 -3.41 -17.31 5.00
N PRO A 107 -4.02 -17.00 6.16
CA PRO A 107 -5.17 -16.10 6.22
C PRO A 107 -4.82 -14.65 5.86
N HIS A 108 -3.65 -14.18 6.29
CA HIS A 108 -3.10 -12.87 5.92
C HIS A 108 -1.59 -12.79 6.20
N ARG A 109 -0.89 -11.89 5.50
CA ARG A 109 0.58 -11.70 5.61
C ARG A 109 1.06 -11.47 7.06
N ALA A 110 0.29 -10.75 7.88
CA ALA A 110 0.65 -10.51 9.28
C ALA A 110 0.72 -11.79 10.12
N ALA A 111 -0.21 -12.73 9.91
CA ALA A 111 -0.23 -14.00 10.63
C ALA A 111 0.94 -14.89 10.17
N LEU A 112 1.19 -14.95 8.86
CA LEU A 112 2.33 -15.67 8.29
C LEU A 112 3.65 -15.15 8.86
N MET A 113 3.83 -13.82 8.94
CA MET A 113 5.04 -13.20 9.45
C MET A 113 5.26 -13.50 10.95
N ASN A 114 4.20 -13.48 11.75
CA ASN A 114 4.28 -13.78 13.18
C ASN A 114 4.55 -15.27 13.44
N SER A 115 3.90 -16.17 12.68
CA SER A 115 4.07 -17.62 12.82
C SER A 115 5.39 -18.15 12.24
N LEU A 116 6.11 -17.35 11.44
CA LEU A 116 7.37 -17.77 10.80
C LEU A 116 8.42 -18.28 11.79
N GLY A 117 8.51 -17.65 12.97
CA GLY A 117 9.46 -18.05 14.00
C GLY A 117 9.19 -19.44 14.55
N ASP A 118 7.92 -19.78 14.75
CA ASP A 118 7.51 -21.06 15.32
C ASP A 118 7.52 -22.16 14.26
N ALA A 119 7.16 -21.85 13.01
CA ALA A 119 7.29 -22.77 11.87
C ALA A 119 8.74 -23.23 11.64
N LEU A 120 9.70 -22.31 11.69
CA LEU A 120 11.13 -22.64 11.55
C LEU A 120 11.66 -23.50 12.71
N LYS A 121 11.19 -23.26 13.94
CA LYS A 121 11.57 -24.08 15.11
C LYS A 121 11.02 -25.49 15.00
N ALA A 122 9.76 -25.64 14.60
CA ALA A 122 9.12 -26.94 14.42
C ALA A 122 9.85 -27.76 13.34
N ALA A 123 10.21 -27.13 12.22
CA ALA A 123 10.98 -27.78 11.15
C ALA A 123 12.38 -28.25 11.61
N ASP A 124 13.11 -27.42 12.37
CA ASP A 124 14.43 -27.80 12.91
C ASP A 124 14.34 -28.95 13.92
N GLN A 125 13.30 -28.96 14.76
CA GLN A 125 13.04 -30.07 15.68
C GLN A 125 12.73 -31.38 14.93
N HIS A 126 11.88 -31.31 13.89
CA HIS A 126 11.55 -32.46 13.06
C HIS A 126 12.80 -33.02 12.35
N ALA A 127 13.59 -32.15 11.72
CA ALA A 127 14.82 -32.56 11.04
C ALA A 127 15.84 -33.21 12.00
N LYS A 128 15.94 -32.71 13.25
CA LYS A 128 16.79 -33.31 14.28
C LYS A 128 16.29 -34.68 14.73
N ALA A 129 14.98 -34.84 14.94
CA ALA A 129 14.38 -36.11 15.33
C ALA A 129 14.62 -37.20 14.27
N GLU A 130 14.44 -36.85 12.99
CA GLU A 130 14.69 -37.72 11.85
C GLU A 130 16.18 -38.12 11.74
N ALA A 131 17.09 -37.15 11.89
CA ALA A 131 18.54 -37.39 11.83
C ALA A 131 19.06 -38.31 12.96
N ILE A 132 18.39 -38.31 14.12
CA ILE A 132 18.72 -39.17 15.26
C ILE A 132 18.16 -40.60 15.08
N GLY A 133 17.37 -40.85 14.03
CA GLY A 133 16.74 -42.14 13.78
C GLY A 133 15.62 -42.45 14.79
N GLN A 134 15.18 -41.45 15.55
CA GLN A 134 13.89 -41.52 16.24
C GLN A 134 12.79 -41.29 15.19
N ALA A 135 12.50 -42.32 14.40
CA ALA A 135 11.14 -42.48 13.93
C ALA A 135 10.28 -42.63 15.19
N ASP A 136 9.31 -41.74 15.36
CA ASP A 136 8.49 -41.59 16.56
C ASP A 136 7.78 -42.92 16.91
N MET A 137 8.45 -43.79 17.67
CA MET A 137 7.97 -45.13 18.05
C MET A 137 6.94 -45.08 19.18
N PHE A 138 6.68 -43.88 19.71
CA PHE A 138 5.54 -43.52 20.53
C PHE A 138 4.90 -42.31 19.87
N GLY A 139 4.25 -42.52 18.71
CA GLY A 139 3.44 -41.51 18.04
C GLY A 139 2.64 -40.74 19.07
N VAL A 140 3.14 -39.55 19.42
CA VAL A 140 2.48 -38.67 20.38
C VAL A 140 1.31 -38.12 19.61
N LEU A 141 0.21 -38.86 19.72
CA LEU A 141 -1.13 -38.50 19.33
C LEU A 141 -1.17 -37.92 17.92
N ALA A 142 -1.59 -38.75 16.97
CA ALA A 142 -2.39 -38.23 15.87
C ALA A 142 -3.60 -37.50 16.47
N GLU A 143 -3.37 -36.26 16.91
CA GLU A 143 -4.36 -35.22 16.85
C GLU A 143 -4.85 -35.26 15.41
N GLU A 144 -6.15 -35.53 15.28
CA GLU A 144 -6.83 -35.68 14.02
C GLU A 144 -6.44 -34.53 13.07
N PRO A 145 -6.51 -34.72 11.74
CA PRO A 145 -6.25 -33.66 10.77
C PRO A 145 -7.10 -32.39 10.97
N GLU A 146 -8.05 -32.39 11.91
CA GLU A 146 -8.84 -31.24 12.37
C GLU A 146 -8.13 -30.33 13.40
N GLN A 147 -7.00 -30.71 14.02
CA GLN A 147 -6.28 -29.84 14.98
C GLN A 147 -5.14 -28.99 14.36
N ILE A 148 -4.74 -29.25 13.11
CA ILE A 148 -3.73 -28.43 12.42
C ILE A 148 -4.28 -27.05 12.02
N GLU A 149 -5.61 -26.85 12.09
CA GLU A 149 -6.26 -25.53 11.94
C GLU A 149 -5.85 -24.49 13.02
N GLN A 150 -4.99 -24.82 14.01
CA GLN A 150 -4.66 -23.95 15.14
C GLN A 150 -3.30 -23.21 15.14
N SER A 151 -2.48 -23.20 14.08
CA SER A 151 -1.08 -22.74 14.22
C SER A 151 -0.74 -21.33 13.70
N TYR A 152 -1.72 -20.55 13.24
CA TYR A 152 -1.48 -19.15 12.90
C TYR A 152 -1.69 -18.22 14.09
N ALA A 153 -0.73 -17.33 14.34
CA ALA A 153 -0.85 -16.35 15.40
C ALA A 153 -2.08 -15.47 15.16
N SER A 154 -3.01 -15.45 16.12
CA SER A 154 -4.17 -14.57 16.08
C SER A 154 -3.72 -13.11 16.24
N CYS A 155 -3.49 -12.45 15.11
CA CYS A 155 -3.12 -11.04 15.06
C CYS A 155 -4.02 -10.28 14.08
N GLN A 156 -4.09 -8.96 14.26
CA GLN A 156 -4.80 -8.11 13.30
C GLN A 156 -4.08 -8.12 11.94
N PRO A 157 -4.81 -8.19 10.82
CA PRO A 157 -4.23 -7.99 9.50
C PRO A 157 -3.47 -6.66 9.41
N TRP A 158 -2.45 -6.63 8.56
CA TRP A 158 -1.72 -5.39 8.32
C TRP A 158 -2.61 -4.36 7.61
N PRO A 159 -2.45 -3.06 7.92
CA PRO A 159 -2.99 -2.00 7.09
C PRO A 159 -2.50 -2.13 5.63
N GLU A 160 -3.34 -1.76 4.66
CA GLU A 160 -3.01 -1.85 3.23
C GLU A 160 -1.68 -1.16 2.91
N GLN A 161 -1.40 -0.01 3.53
CA GLN A 161 -0.14 0.72 3.36
C GLN A 161 1.09 -0.14 3.68
N VAL A 162 1.05 -0.91 4.77
CA VAL A 162 2.18 -1.76 5.19
C VAL A 162 2.39 -2.90 4.19
N VAL A 163 1.29 -3.48 3.67
CA VAL A 163 1.33 -4.51 2.63
C VAL A 163 1.96 -3.96 1.35
N LEU A 164 1.50 -2.80 0.90
CA LEU A 164 1.98 -2.12 -0.31
C LEU A 164 3.43 -1.69 -0.18
N ASP A 165 3.85 -1.17 0.97
CA ASP A 165 5.25 -0.81 1.23
C ASP A 165 6.16 -2.04 1.18
N GLY A 166 5.69 -3.18 1.69
CA GLY A 166 6.39 -4.46 1.58
C GLY A 166 6.53 -4.95 0.13
N GLU A 167 5.49 -4.79 -0.70
CA GLU A 167 5.57 -5.09 -2.14
C GLU A 167 6.56 -4.18 -2.84
N ARG A 168 6.55 -2.88 -2.55
CA ARG A 168 7.51 -1.95 -3.15
C ARG A 168 8.94 -2.27 -2.74
N GLU A 169 9.18 -2.65 -1.48
CA GLU A 169 10.52 -3.01 -1.02
C GLU A 169 11.05 -4.29 -1.70
N THR A 170 10.17 -5.27 -1.91
CA THR A 170 10.55 -6.60 -2.40
C THR A 170 10.45 -6.76 -3.92
N LEU A 171 9.39 -6.26 -4.55
CA LEU A 171 9.14 -6.33 -5.99
C LEU A 171 9.62 -5.07 -6.73
N GLY A 172 9.73 -3.93 -6.03
CA GLY A 172 10.05 -2.63 -6.64
C GLY A 172 8.82 -1.85 -7.11
N LEU A 173 7.63 -2.42 -7.04
CA LEU A 173 6.36 -1.82 -7.46
C LEU A 173 5.19 -2.22 -6.54
N TYR A 174 4.09 -1.50 -6.65
CA TYR A 174 2.82 -1.84 -6.02
C TYR A 174 2.01 -2.73 -6.97
N LEU A 175 1.89 -4.02 -6.69
CA LEU A 175 1.32 -4.99 -7.63
C LEU A 175 -0.16 -5.25 -7.34
N THR A 176 -0.53 -5.42 -6.07
CA THR A 176 -1.90 -5.78 -5.67
C THR A 176 -2.82 -4.57 -5.51
N GLY A 177 -2.25 -3.38 -5.27
CA GLY A 177 -2.98 -2.15 -5.05
C GLY A 177 -2.16 -0.91 -5.38
N HIS A 178 -2.61 0.26 -4.93
CA HIS A 178 -1.90 1.52 -5.11
C HIS A 178 -2.14 2.41 -3.89
N PRO A 179 -1.13 3.09 -3.31
CA PRO A 179 -1.28 3.88 -2.09
C PRO A 179 -2.35 4.97 -2.15
N ILE A 180 -2.68 5.44 -3.37
CA ILE A 180 -3.74 6.42 -3.59
C ILE A 180 -5.15 5.86 -3.32
N ASN A 181 -5.33 4.53 -3.34
CA ASN A 181 -6.63 3.86 -3.21
C ASN A 181 -7.38 4.30 -1.95
N GLN A 182 -6.66 4.43 -0.84
CA GLN A 182 -7.23 4.83 0.45
C GLN A 182 -7.83 6.24 0.45
N TYR A 183 -7.37 7.12 -0.47
CA TYR A 183 -7.81 8.50 -0.57
C TYR A 183 -8.77 8.75 -1.74
N LEU A 184 -9.15 7.74 -2.53
CA LEU A 184 -9.92 7.97 -3.76
C LEU A 184 -11.25 8.69 -3.52
N LYS A 185 -11.99 8.31 -2.47
CA LYS A 185 -13.24 8.96 -2.08
C LYS A 185 -13.04 10.44 -1.72
N GLU A 186 -11.91 10.74 -1.11
CA GLU A 186 -11.53 12.09 -0.69
C GLU A 186 -11.08 12.93 -1.89
N ILE A 187 -10.19 12.37 -2.71
CA ILE A 187 -9.65 12.97 -3.94
C ILE A 187 -10.77 13.31 -4.93
N GLU A 188 -11.81 12.48 -5.01
CA GLU A 188 -12.98 12.75 -5.86
C GLU A 188 -13.63 14.11 -5.53
N ARG A 189 -13.65 14.49 -4.25
CA ARG A 189 -14.17 15.80 -3.80
C ARG A 189 -13.25 16.97 -4.17
N TYR A 190 -11.97 16.73 -4.40
CA TYR A 190 -10.98 17.76 -4.76
C TYR A 190 -10.83 17.94 -6.26
N VAL A 191 -10.87 16.83 -7.01
CA VAL A 191 -10.54 16.77 -8.43
C VAL A 191 -11.79 16.69 -9.32
N GLY A 192 -12.97 16.50 -8.74
CA GLY A 192 -14.23 16.36 -9.49
C GLY A 192 -14.30 15.06 -10.30
N GLY A 193 -13.63 14.01 -9.82
CA GLY A 193 -13.68 12.67 -10.40
C GLY A 193 -12.83 12.41 -11.65
N VAL A 194 -12.05 13.39 -12.14
CA VAL A 194 -11.18 13.21 -13.31
C VAL A 194 -9.94 12.39 -12.93
N ARG A 195 -9.73 11.26 -13.62
CA ARG A 195 -8.54 10.40 -13.51
C ARG A 195 -7.44 10.82 -14.46
N LEU A 196 -6.19 10.43 -14.17
CA LEU A 196 -5.04 10.80 -15.00
C LEU A 196 -5.17 10.27 -16.44
N LYS A 197 -5.68 9.04 -16.62
CA LYS A 197 -5.93 8.47 -17.96
C LYS A 197 -6.96 9.24 -18.80
N ASP A 198 -7.89 9.93 -18.15
CA ASP A 198 -9.01 10.63 -18.79
C ASP A 198 -8.68 12.12 -19.00
N MET A 199 -7.45 12.54 -18.70
CA MET A 199 -7.01 13.91 -18.93
C MET A 199 -6.79 14.20 -20.40
N HIS A 200 -7.10 15.42 -20.78
CA HIS A 200 -6.92 15.94 -22.13
C HIS A 200 -6.23 17.30 -22.07
N PRO A 201 -5.54 17.72 -23.15
CA PRO A 201 -4.95 19.05 -23.23
C PRO A 201 -6.01 20.13 -22.97
N THR A 202 -5.69 21.07 -22.09
CA THR A 202 -6.60 22.18 -21.77
C THR A 202 -6.32 23.38 -22.67
N GLU A 203 -7.38 24.14 -22.97
CA GLU A 203 -7.24 25.42 -23.66
C GLU A 203 -6.34 26.38 -22.87
N ARG A 204 -5.73 27.34 -23.58
CA ARG A 204 -4.87 28.35 -22.94
C ARG A 204 -5.63 29.10 -21.86
N GLY A 205 -5.08 29.10 -20.65
CA GLY A 205 -5.67 29.78 -19.50
C GLY A 205 -6.61 28.91 -18.66
N LYS A 206 -7.09 27.77 -19.18
CA LYS A 206 -7.92 26.83 -18.44
C LYS A 206 -7.06 25.92 -17.56
N VAL A 207 -7.43 25.86 -16.28
CA VAL A 207 -6.75 25.06 -15.25
C VAL A 207 -7.57 23.81 -15.00
N THR A 208 -6.88 22.67 -14.87
CA THR A 208 -7.43 21.39 -14.41
C THR A 208 -6.63 20.93 -13.21
N THR A 209 -7.30 20.22 -12.29
CA THR A 209 -6.68 19.64 -11.12
C THR A 209 -6.39 18.16 -11.38
N ALA A 210 -5.21 17.70 -10.99
CA ALA A 210 -4.78 16.31 -11.00
C ALA A 210 -4.43 15.91 -9.56
N ALA A 211 -4.65 14.65 -9.20
CA ALA A 211 -4.12 14.10 -7.96
C ALA A 211 -3.39 12.80 -8.25
N GLY A 212 -2.28 12.58 -7.56
CA GLY A 212 -1.47 11.37 -7.74
C GLY A 212 -0.42 11.21 -6.65
N LEU A 213 0.09 9.99 -6.52
CA LEU A 213 1.30 9.68 -5.77
C LEU A 213 2.52 10.12 -6.57
N VAL A 214 3.47 10.78 -5.91
CA VAL A 214 4.75 11.16 -6.52
C VAL A 214 5.67 9.96 -6.58
N ILE A 215 5.87 9.40 -7.77
CA ILE A 215 6.81 8.28 -8.00
C ILE A 215 8.25 8.77 -8.11
N ALA A 216 8.42 9.91 -8.79
CA ALA A 216 9.71 10.51 -9.06
C ALA A 216 9.60 12.03 -8.95
N ALA A 217 10.61 12.65 -8.36
CA ALA A 217 10.75 14.10 -8.31
C ALA A 217 12.21 14.47 -8.52
N ARG A 218 12.47 15.50 -9.32
CA ARG A 218 13.82 16.01 -9.58
C ARG A 218 13.80 17.51 -9.84
N VAL A 219 14.86 18.18 -9.43
CA VAL A 219 15.11 19.58 -9.77
C VAL A 219 16.26 19.63 -10.76
N MET A 220 16.08 20.37 -11.86
CA MET A 220 17.10 20.53 -12.88
C MET A 220 17.24 21.99 -13.30
N VAL A 221 18.42 22.33 -13.82
CA VAL A 221 18.70 23.64 -14.40
C VAL A 221 18.57 23.52 -15.91
N THR A 222 17.71 24.34 -16.49
CA THR A 222 17.51 24.41 -17.94
C THR A 222 18.75 24.97 -18.63
N LYS A 223 18.88 24.76 -19.95
CA LYS A 223 19.94 25.37 -20.77
C LYS A 223 19.99 26.91 -20.68
N ARG A 224 18.89 27.54 -20.26
CA ARG A 224 18.75 29.00 -20.06
C ARG A 224 19.15 29.46 -18.65
N GLY A 225 19.60 28.56 -17.77
CA GLY A 225 20.01 28.87 -16.40
C GLY A 225 18.88 28.85 -15.37
N ASN A 226 17.61 28.72 -15.79
CA ASN A 226 16.47 28.69 -14.86
C ASN A 226 16.32 27.32 -14.21
N ARG A 227 16.02 27.28 -12.91
CA ARG A 227 15.66 26.07 -12.17
C ARG A 227 14.22 25.68 -12.44
N ILE A 228 13.99 24.39 -12.70
CA ILE A 228 12.68 23.79 -12.88
C ILE A 228 12.56 22.51 -12.05
N GLY A 229 11.37 22.26 -11.50
CA GLY A 229 11.01 21.00 -10.86
C GLY A 229 10.23 20.14 -11.83
N ILE A 230 10.51 18.84 -11.85
CA ILE A 230 9.70 17.85 -12.55
C ILE A 230 9.33 16.76 -11.54
N CYS A 231 8.04 16.50 -11.40
CA CYS A 231 7.55 15.33 -10.68
C CYS A 231 6.60 14.50 -11.56
N THR A 232 6.54 13.20 -11.30
CA THR A 232 5.66 12.27 -12.00
C THR A 232 4.60 11.81 -11.02
N LEU A 233 3.33 12.14 -11.32
CA LEU A 233 2.16 11.71 -10.57
C LEU A 233 1.61 10.40 -11.14
N ASP A 234 1.20 9.51 -10.28
CA ASP A 234 0.54 8.24 -10.61
C ASP A 234 -0.72 8.04 -9.77
N ASP A 235 -1.82 7.67 -10.40
CA ASP A 235 -3.12 7.44 -9.76
C ASP A 235 -3.65 6.02 -9.99
N ARG A 236 -2.77 5.07 -10.36
CA ARG A 236 -3.07 3.71 -10.86
C ARG A 236 -3.66 3.68 -12.27
N SER A 237 -4.36 4.74 -12.70
CA SER A 237 -5.00 4.77 -14.01
C SER A 237 -4.02 5.21 -15.11
N GLY A 238 -3.05 6.05 -14.76
CA GLY A 238 -2.02 6.53 -15.67
C GLY A 238 -0.99 7.37 -14.94
N ARG A 239 -0.01 7.86 -15.70
CA ARG A 239 1.03 8.76 -15.21
C ARG A 239 0.95 10.11 -15.90
N LEU A 240 1.23 11.16 -15.13
CA LEU A 240 1.26 12.53 -15.62
C LEU A 240 2.55 13.21 -15.16
N GLU A 241 3.34 13.74 -16.10
CA GLU A 241 4.47 14.59 -15.76
C GLU A 241 3.98 15.99 -15.42
N VAL A 242 4.38 16.47 -14.24
CA VAL A 242 4.08 17.81 -13.75
C VAL A 242 5.37 18.61 -13.69
N MET A 243 5.34 19.78 -14.33
CA MET A 243 6.44 20.72 -14.37
C MET A 243 6.15 21.96 -13.53
N LEU A 244 7.09 22.31 -12.66
CA LEU A 244 7.10 23.55 -11.89
C LEU A 244 8.18 24.48 -12.45
N PHE A 245 7.75 25.66 -12.90
CA PHE A 245 8.67 26.76 -13.23
C PHE A 245 9.19 27.41 -11.96
N THR A 246 10.21 28.27 -12.10
CA THR A 246 10.98 28.83 -10.99
C THR A 246 10.11 29.40 -9.86
N ASP A 247 9.10 30.23 -10.17
CA ASP A 247 8.22 30.81 -9.16
C ASP A 247 7.42 29.75 -8.37
N ALA A 248 6.87 28.75 -9.06
CA ALA A 248 6.15 27.66 -8.44
C ALA A 248 7.10 26.71 -7.68
N LEU A 249 8.29 26.48 -8.21
CA LEU A 249 9.32 25.65 -7.59
C LEU A 249 9.75 26.26 -6.26
N ASP A 250 10.11 27.55 -6.23
CA ASP A 250 10.59 28.19 -5.01
C ASP A 250 9.53 28.17 -3.89
N LYS A 251 8.24 28.17 -4.25
CA LYS A 251 7.13 28.04 -3.30
C LYS A 251 6.87 26.61 -2.84
N TYR A 252 6.90 25.64 -3.76
CA TYR A 252 6.42 24.28 -3.52
C TYR A 252 7.53 23.22 -3.49
N GLN A 253 8.81 23.59 -3.53
CA GLN A 253 9.94 22.65 -3.59
C GLN A 253 9.88 21.58 -2.48
N GLN A 254 9.42 21.94 -1.28
CA GLN A 254 9.32 21.02 -0.14
C GLN A 254 8.23 19.94 -0.33
N LEU A 255 7.25 20.17 -1.21
CA LEU A 255 6.20 19.20 -1.52
C LEU A 255 6.67 18.17 -2.57
N LEU A 256 7.74 18.46 -3.31
CA LEU A 256 8.30 17.60 -4.36
C LEU A 256 9.14 16.47 -3.76
N GLU A 257 8.50 15.62 -2.99
CA GLU A 257 9.11 14.45 -2.38
C GLU A 257 8.43 13.17 -2.87
N LYS A 258 9.24 12.12 -3.01
CA LYS A 258 8.74 10.79 -3.36
C LYS A 258 7.78 10.29 -2.28
N ASP A 259 6.80 9.49 -2.70
CA ASP A 259 5.80 8.85 -1.83
C ASP A 259 4.79 9.82 -1.17
N ARG A 260 4.78 11.10 -1.58
CA ARG A 260 3.72 12.05 -1.20
C ARG A 260 2.56 12.00 -2.19
N ILE A 261 1.35 12.22 -1.68
CA ILE A 261 0.18 12.45 -2.53
C ILE A 261 0.01 13.94 -2.70
N LEU A 262 0.02 14.38 -3.97
CA LEU A 262 -0.12 15.77 -4.32
C LEU A 262 -1.39 15.99 -5.13
N ILE A 263 -2.06 17.11 -4.84
CA ILE A 263 -3.14 17.68 -5.62
C ILE A 263 -2.57 18.90 -6.34
N VAL A 264 -2.46 18.80 -7.66
CA VAL A 264 -1.85 19.83 -8.51
C VAL A 264 -2.91 20.46 -9.38
N SER A 265 -3.02 21.78 -9.34
CA SER A 265 -3.83 22.55 -10.28
C SER A 265 -2.93 23.22 -11.30
N GLY A 266 -3.15 22.92 -12.58
CA GLY A 266 -2.27 23.37 -13.65
C GLY A 266 -2.92 23.35 -15.04
N GLN A 267 -2.16 23.82 -16.02
CA GLN A 267 -2.56 23.72 -17.42
C GLN A 267 -1.99 22.43 -18.01
N VAL A 268 -2.80 21.62 -18.69
CA VAL A 268 -2.36 20.40 -19.36
C VAL A 268 -2.08 20.69 -20.83
N SER A 269 -0.91 20.30 -21.30
CA SER A 269 -0.48 20.43 -22.69
C SER A 269 0.04 19.10 -23.20
N PHE A 270 -0.08 18.85 -24.49
CA PHE A 270 0.61 17.74 -25.13
C PHE A 270 2.07 18.13 -25.37
N ASP A 271 2.99 17.22 -25.05
CA ASP A 271 4.41 17.39 -25.38
C ASP A 271 4.75 16.58 -26.62
N ASP A 272 4.94 17.28 -27.74
CA ASP A 272 5.26 16.68 -29.05
C ASP A 272 6.57 15.86 -29.03
N PHE A 273 7.47 16.12 -28.07
CA PHE A 273 8.75 15.44 -27.98
C PHE A 273 8.65 14.08 -27.26
N SER A 274 7.96 14.04 -26.12
CA SER A 274 7.78 12.81 -25.32
C SER A 274 6.55 11.99 -25.74
N GLY A 275 5.67 12.56 -26.56
CA GLY A 275 4.43 11.91 -27.02
C GLY A 275 3.40 11.72 -25.89
N GLY A 276 3.54 12.47 -24.80
CA GLY A 276 2.71 12.34 -23.60
C GLY A 276 2.08 13.65 -23.15
N LEU A 277 1.14 13.55 -22.21
CA LEU A 277 0.56 14.71 -21.54
C LEU A 277 1.52 15.24 -20.49
N LYS A 278 1.60 16.57 -20.41
CA LYS A 278 2.38 17.28 -19.42
C LYS A 278 1.55 18.39 -18.80
N MET A 279 1.59 18.49 -17.48
CA MET A 279 0.94 19.56 -16.75
C MET A 279 1.96 20.61 -16.30
N THR A 280 1.68 21.88 -16.53
CA THR A 280 2.39 22.98 -15.89
C THR A 280 1.65 23.38 -14.61
N ALA A 281 2.26 23.12 -13.46
CA ALA A 281 1.65 23.42 -12.17
C ALA A 281 1.57 24.92 -11.91
N ARG A 282 0.41 25.37 -11.40
CA ARG A 282 0.21 26.72 -10.86
C ARG A 282 0.10 26.69 -9.33
N GLU A 283 -0.61 25.69 -8.82
CA GLU A 283 -0.79 25.45 -7.40
C GLU A 283 -0.55 23.97 -7.12
N VAL A 284 0.18 23.69 -6.05
CA VAL A 284 0.42 22.33 -5.55
C VAL A 284 0.00 22.33 -4.09
N MET A 285 -0.71 21.30 -3.69
CA MET A 285 -1.12 21.05 -2.31
C MET A 285 -0.82 19.60 -1.96
N ASP A 286 -0.48 19.31 -0.72
CA ASP A 286 -0.57 17.95 -0.21
C ASP A 286 -2.00 17.62 0.25
N ILE A 287 -2.20 16.40 0.75
CA ILE A 287 -3.53 15.94 1.18
C ILE A 287 -4.04 16.74 2.38
N ASP A 288 -3.17 17.14 3.31
CA ASP A 288 -3.55 17.86 4.52
C ASP A 288 -3.96 19.31 4.18
N GLU A 289 -3.20 19.99 3.32
CA GLU A 289 -3.54 21.29 2.78
C GLU A 289 -4.84 21.25 1.96
N ALA A 290 -5.05 20.19 1.16
CA ALA A 290 -6.29 20.01 0.43
C ALA A 290 -7.50 19.90 1.38
N ARG A 291 -7.37 19.13 2.48
CA ARG A 291 -8.42 19.04 3.49
C ARG A 291 -8.71 20.39 4.12
N GLU A 292 -7.69 21.17 4.49
CA GLU A 292 -7.90 22.50 5.07
C GLU A 292 -8.60 23.48 4.11
N LYS A 293 -8.36 23.35 2.81
CA LYS A 293 -8.96 24.22 1.78
C LYS A 293 -10.41 23.83 1.45
N TYR A 294 -10.66 22.55 1.24
CA TYR A 294 -11.92 22.05 0.70
C TYR A 294 -12.90 21.58 1.79
N ALA A 295 -12.42 21.04 2.91
CA ALA A 295 -13.31 20.61 3.99
C ALA A 295 -13.97 21.81 4.69
N ARG A 296 -15.14 21.55 5.26
CA ARG A 296 -15.97 22.49 6.01
C ARG A 296 -16.17 22.08 7.46
N GLY A 297 -15.94 20.81 7.78
CA GLY A 297 -16.00 20.30 9.13
C GLY A 297 -15.40 18.90 9.25
N LEU A 298 -15.08 18.52 10.49
CA LEU A 298 -14.78 17.15 10.88
C LEU A 298 -15.99 16.61 11.65
N ALA A 299 -16.70 15.65 11.07
CA ALA A 299 -17.85 14.99 11.69
C ALA A 299 -17.38 13.79 12.51
N ILE A 300 -17.81 13.77 13.77
CA ILE A 300 -17.62 12.67 14.71
C ILE A 300 -19.02 12.19 15.07
N SER A 301 -19.35 10.94 14.77
CA SER A 301 -20.64 10.34 15.08
C SER A 301 -20.50 9.43 16.31
N LEU A 302 -21.35 9.63 17.32
CA LEU A 302 -21.36 8.82 18.55
C LEU A 302 -22.77 8.37 18.89
N THR A 303 -22.87 7.12 19.33
CA THR A 303 -24.11 6.56 19.89
C THR A 303 -24.11 6.63 21.41
N ASP A 304 -25.30 6.54 22.03
CA ASP A 304 -25.45 6.55 23.49
C ASP A 304 -24.65 5.47 24.23
N ARG A 305 -24.47 4.30 23.61
CA ARG A 305 -23.68 3.19 24.16
C ARG A 305 -22.18 3.44 24.17
N GLN A 306 -21.69 4.37 23.35
CA GLN A 306 -20.26 4.67 23.23
C GLN A 306 -19.81 5.80 24.14
N ILE A 307 -20.72 6.65 24.61
CA ILE A 307 -20.35 7.83 25.40
C ILE A 307 -20.12 7.43 26.86
N ASP A 308 -18.86 7.55 27.29
CA ASP A 308 -18.46 7.59 28.69
C ASP A 308 -17.37 8.66 28.92
N ASP A 309 -17.05 8.94 30.18
CA ASP A 309 -16.03 9.94 30.54
C ASP A 309 -14.63 9.55 30.06
N GLN A 310 -14.36 8.24 29.89
CA GLN A 310 -13.05 7.78 29.41
C GLN A 310 -12.87 8.09 27.93
N LEU A 311 -13.88 7.83 27.10
CA LEU A 311 -13.88 8.13 25.68
C LEU A 311 -13.79 9.63 25.45
N LEU A 312 -14.55 10.43 26.18
CA LEU A 312 -14.49 11.89 26.05
C LEU A 312 -13.10 12.43 26.40
N ASN A 313 -12.45 11.88 27.44
CA ASN A 313 -11.07 12.23 27.77
C ASN A 313 -10.07 11.80 26.68
N ARG A 314 -10.21 10.60 26.12
CA ARG A 314 -9.36 10.12 25.01
C ARG A 314 -9.55 10.96 23.75
N LEU A 315 -10.80 11.25 23.38
CA LEU A 315 -11.15 12.10 22.25
C LEU A 315 -10.53 13.50 22.42
N ARG A 316 -10.64 14.06 23.63
CA ARG A 316 -9.97 15.33 23.96
C ARG A 316 -8.46 15.24 23.76
N GLN A 317 -7.81 14.19 24.27
CA GLN A 317 -6.37 13.98 24.14
C GLN A 317 -5.93 13.80 22.68
N SER A 318 -6.75 13.18 21.83
CA SER A 318 -6.47 13.05 20.39
C SER A 318 -6.66 14.36 19.64
N LEU A 319 -7.67 15.18 19.99
CA LEU A 319 -7.91 16.47 19.33
C LEU A 319 -6.91 17.56 19.77
N GLU A 320 -6.44 17.53 21.03
CA GLU A 320 -5.65 18.60 21.65
C GLU A 320 -4.35 18.96 20.89
N PRO A 321 -3.54 18.00 20.41
CA PRO A 321 -2.31 18.29 19.67
C PRO A 321 -2.55 18.94 18.30
N HIS A 322 -3.78 18.84 17.77
CA HIS A 322 -4.12 19.26 16.41
C HIS A 322 -4.94 20.56 16.36
N ARG A 323 -5.10 21.27 17.49
CA ARG A 323 -5.97 22.46 17.63
C ARG A 323 -5.54 23.70 16.84
N SER A 324 -4.43 23.65 16.13
CA SER A 324 -3.88 24.77 15.35
C SER A 324 -4.50 24.95 13.97
N GLY A 325 -5.48 24.13 13.59
CA GLY A 325 -6.06 24.17 12.24
C GLY A 325 -7.29 25.05 12.09
N THR A 326 -7.88 24.98 10.90
CA THR A 326 -8.99 25.84 10.49
C THR A 326 -10.35 25.15 10.52
N ILE A 327 -10.36 23.81 10.56
CA ILE A 327 -11.57 22.98 10.38
C ILE A 327 -12.34 22.84 11.69
N PRO A 328 -13.63 23.24 11.76
CA PRO A 328 -14.44 23.05 12.95
C PRO A 328 -14.79 21.57 13.17
N VAL A 329 -14.86 21.16 14.44
CA VAL A 329 -15.32 19.81 14.82
C VAL A 329 -16.82 19.82 15.12
N HIS A 330 -17.54 18.87 14.52
CA HIS A 330 -18.96 18.63 14.73
C HIS A 330 -19.15 17.24 15.34
N LEU A 331 -19.85 17.17 16.47
CA LEU A 331 -20.24 15.92 17.10
C LEU A 331 -21.72 15.64 16.80
N TYR A 332 -21.99 14.57 16.08
CA TYR A 332 -23.31 14.03 15.84
C TYR A 332 -23.61 12.98 16.91
N TYR A 333 -24.48 13.33 17.83
CA TYR A 333 -24.93 12.41 18.87
C TYR A 333 -26.26 11.77 18.47
N GLN A 334 -26.29 10.45 18.43
CA GLN A 334 -27.47 9.67 18.09
C GLN A 334 -27.94 8.81 19.27
N ARG A 335 -29.21 8.98 19.62
CA ARG A 335 -30.01 8.08 20.47
C ARG A 335 -31.07 7.37 19.63
N ALA A 336 -31.75 6.41 20.24
CA ALA A 336 -32.87 5.71 19.59
C ALA A 336 -34.02 6.66 19.18
N ASP A 337 -34.21 7.74 19.93
CA ASP A 337 -35.34 8.67 19.82
C ASP A 337 -34.96 10.04 19.23
N ALA A 338 -33.68 10.40 19.19
CA ALA A 338 -33.24 11.73 18.77
C ALA A 338 -31.83 11.75 18.15
N ARG A 339 -31.59 12.77 17.33
CA ARG A 339 -30.26 13.14 16.81
C ARG A 339 -29.96 14.58 17.14
N ALA A 340 -28.77 14.85 17.67
CA ALA A 340 -28.31 16.20 17.98
C ALA A 340 -26.96 16.46 17.30
N ARG A 341 -26.80 17.64 16.70
CA ARG A 341 -25.51 18.13 16.19
C ARG A 341 -24.96 19.15 17.17
N LEU A 342 -23.81 18.83 17.76
CA LEU A 342 -23.07 19.70 18.67
C LEU A 342 -21.86 20.26 17.94
N ARG A 343 -21.82 21.58 17.75
CA ARG A 343 -20.64 22.26 17.19
C ARG A 343 -19.69 22.64 18.31
N PHE A 344 -18.45 22.22 18.20
CA PHE A 344 -17.45 22.58 19.21
C PHE A 344 -17.11 24.08 19.09
N GLY A 345 -16.66 24.66 20.21
CA GLY A 345 -16.30 26.08 20.28
C GLY A 345 -15.16 26.46 19.32
N ALA A 346 -14.96 27.75 19.08
CA ALA A 346 -13.94 28.24 18.15
C ALA A 346 -12.50 27.82 18.50
N THR A 347 -12.25 27.44 19.75
CA THR A 347 -10.97 26.91 20.26
C THR A 347 -10.71 25.45 19.87
N TRP A 348 -11.69 24.78 19.26
CA TRP A 348 -11.63 23.38 18.82
C TRP A 348 -11.73 23.31 17.29
N ARG A 349 -10.89 24.09 16.61
CA ARG A 349 -10.62 23.88 15.19
C ARG A 349 -9.38 23.03 15.07
N VAL A 350 -9.36 22.11 14.11
CA VAL A 350 -8.28 21.13 13.97
C VAL A 350 -7.69 21.13 12.57
N SER A 351 -6.43 20.72 12.46
CA SER A 351 -5.82 20.36 11.18
C SER A 351 -6.07 18.87 10.96
N PRO A 352 -6.86 18.48 9.93
CA PRO A 352 -7.28 17.10 9.71
C PRO A 352 -6.15 16.26 9.09
N SER A 353 -5.06 16.05 9.84
CA SER A 353 -3.97 15.20 9.37
C SER A 353 -4.32 13.72 9.45
N ASP A 354 -3.64 12.89 8.66
CA ASP A 354 -3.84 11.43 8.68
C ASP A 354 -3.68 10.84 10.08
N ARG A 355 -2.74 11.38 10.87
CA ARG A 355 -2.56 10.97 12.27
C ARG A 355 -3.83 11.19 13.10
N LEU A 356 -4.42 12.38 13.01
CA LEU A 356 -5.65 12.70 13.74
C LEU A 356 -6.80 11.78 13.33
N LEU A 357 -7.00 11.62 12.01
CA LEU A 357 -8.07 10.78 11.48
C LEU A 357 -7.89 9.32 11.90
N ASN A 358 -6.68 8.78 11.81
CA ASN A 358 -6.40 7.40 12.21
C ASN A 358 -6.57 7.19 13.72
N ASP A 359 -6.10 8.12 14.55
CA ASP A 359 -6.28 8.05 16.00
C ASP A 359 -7.78 8.06 16.37
N LEU A 360 -8.58 8.94 15.75
CA LEU A 360 -10.03 8.98 15.98
C LEU A 360 -10.72 7.71 15.48
N ARG A 361 -10.39 7.23 14.28
CA ARG A 361 -10.97 5.98 13.73
C ARG A 361 -10.62 4.76 14.58
N GLY A 362 -9.42 4.72 15.15
CA GLY A 362 -9.02 3.68 16.11
C GLY A 362 -9.79 3.73 17.43
N LEU A 363 -10.25 4.90 17.85
CA LEU A 363 -11.02 5.09 19.09
C LEU A 363 -12.51 4.78 18.92
N ILE A 364 -13.14 5.26 17.84
CA ILE A 364 -14.61 5.26 17.69
C ILE A 364 -15.13 4.51 16.46
N GLY A 365 -14.23 4.09 15.56
CA GLY A 365 -14.54 3.36 14.34
C GLY A 365 -14.44 4.21 13.06
N SER A 366 -14.08 3.57 11.94
CA SER A 366 -13.85 4.25 10.66
C SER A 366 -15.09 4.98 10.11
N GLU A 367 -16.26 4.35 10.23
CA GLU A 367 -17.55 4.89 9.75
C GLU A 367 -18.08 6.05 10.62
N GLN A 368 -17.45 6.32 11.76
CA GLN A 368 -17.88 7.37 12.68
C GLN A 368 -17.08 8.67 12.52
N VAL A 369 -16.07 8.69 11.65
CA VAL A 369 -15.20 9.85 11.42
C VAL A 369 -15.22 10.20 9.94
N GLU A 370 -15.84 11.34 9.61
CA GLU A 370 -15.98 11.80 8.23
C GLU A 370 -15.55 13.27 8.08
N LEU A 371 -14.99 13.59 6.92
CA LEU A 371 -14.76 14.96 6.51
C LEU A 371 -16.01 15.48 5.79
N GLU A 372 -16.55 16.60 6.26
CA GLU A 372 -17.68 17.28 5.64
C GLU A 372 -17.16 18.27 4.60
N PHE A 373 -17.70 18.23 3.39
CA PHE A 373 -17.34 19.14 2.29
C PHE A 373 -18.46 20.10 1.89
N ASP A 374 -19.68 19.87 2.39
CA ASP A 374 -20.91 20.60 2.04
C ASP A 374 -21.34 21.61 3.12
#